data_AF-F4KRT7-F1
#
_entry.id   AF-F4KRT7-F1
#
_cell.length_a   1.000
_cell.length_b   1.000
_cell.length_c   1.000
_cell.angle_alpha   90.00
_cell.angle_beta   90.00
_cell.angle_gamma   90.00
#
_symmetry.space_group_name_H-M   'P 1'
#
loop_
_entity.id
_entity.type
_entity.pdbx_description
1 polymer ?
#
loop_
_entity_poly.entity_id
_entity_poly.type
_entity_poly.pdbx_seq_one_letter_code
_entity_poly.pdbx_strand_id
1 'polypeptide(L)'
;MIKYFSFSTFALLALGLAFFDSSHSNNSEAKKRSPEKIFNELCSSCHGASVQTFVDRRWKHGNTRPELIATITNGWADTGMPSFGQALKKKEIEGMADFILKNIGNMGKFDVTKVTHPRPGETFTSEGMKFQIERVADGLESPWGMAFLPGGDMLITDRNGKMYRRNTSGTLQPMTGVPAVLAEGQGGLLDVELHPQFAQNNTIYLSFSKAKTVDGKILTTTAVVRARLDGASLQDQKEIFEALPYLSTRHHYGSRLEFGRDGYLYISVGDRGQHFPALQSPQLLSNHGGKIHRVKDDGSIPADNPFVGQAGKMESIFSYGHRNAQGMAMHPVTGEIWTHEHGPRGGDEINISRKGLNFGWPLISYGINYDGTILTPKTADAGLEQPLHYWVPSIGPSGMTFVKGDRYPAWKGDILLGSLRFQYLSRCVFKDGKFQKEEILLQKIGRVRNVEMSPDGYIYVATEQPGMINRIVPVVVN
;
A
#
# COMPACT_ATOMS: atom_id res chain seq x y z
N MET A 1 -57.44 -35.52 15.40
CA MET A 1 -57.57 -37.00 15.49
C MET A 1 -56.14 -37.57 15.51
N ILE A 2 -55.58 -38.00 16.66
CA ILE A 2 -55.73 -39.33 17.31
C ILE A 2 -55.07 -40.41 16.40
N LYS A 3 -54.03 -41.21 16.72
CA LYS A 3 -53.46 -41.94 17.90
C LYS A 3 -51.97 -42.29 17.57
N TYR A 4 -50.95 -42.34 18.44
CA TYR A 4 -50.59 -43.06 19.69
C TYR A 4 -49.89 -44.45 19.57
N PHE A 5 -48.68 -44.51 20.19
CA PHE A 5 -47.99 -45.57 20.99
C PHE A 5 -47.53 -46.94 20.43
N SER A 6 -46.27 -47.33 20.72
CA SER A 6 -45.90 -48.32 21.78
C SER A 6 -44.38 -48.50 22.03
N PHE A 7 -44.04 -48.66 23.32
CA PHE A 7 -42.81 -49.11 24.02
C PHE A 7 -42.42 -50.57 23.67
N SER A 8 -41.34 -51.26 24.09
CA SER A 8 -40.22 -51.15 25.08
C SER A 8 -39.29 -52.36 24.84
N THR A 9 -38.00 -52.33 25.21
CA THR A 9 -37.39 -53.27 26.21
C THR A 9 -35.90 -52.99 26.44
N PHE A 10 -35.53 -52.98 27.73
CA PHE A 10 -34.20 -52.88 28.31
C PHE A 10 -33.72 -54.28 28.72
N ALA A 11 -32.42 -54.58 28.61
CA ALA A 11 -31.78 -55.68 29.33
C ALA A 11 -30.32 -55.29 29.71
N LEU A 12 -29.96 -55.62 30.95
CA LEU A 12 -28.77 -55.25 31.72
C LEU A 12 -27.53 -56.17 31.50
N LEU A 13 -26.41 -55.76 32.14
CA LEU A 13 -25.22 -56.53 32.62
C LEU A 13 -24.12 -56.85 31.59
N ALA A 14 -22.80 -56.79 31.87
CA ALA A 14 -22.01 -56.53 33.08
C ALA A 14 -20.56 -56.11 32.69
N LEU A 15 -19.83 -55.54 33.66
CA LEU A 15 -18.40 -55.22 33.62
C LEU A 15 -17.50 -56.45 33.43
N GLY A 16 -16.41 -56.29 32.67
CA GLY A 16 -15.22 -57.13 32.71
C GLY A 16 -13.97 -56.31 32.38
N LEU A 17 -13.11 -56.11 33.37
CA LEU A 17 -11.77 -55.55 33.23
C LEU A 17 -10.82 -56.57 32.59
N ALA A 18 -10.09 -56.18 31.55
CA ALA A 18 -8.84 -56.81 31.17
C ALA A 18 -7.91 -55.76 30.55
N PHE A 19 -6.74 -55.60 31.16
CA PHE A 19 -5.61 -54.83 30.66
C PHE A 19 -5.07 -55.47 29.37
N PHE A 20 -4.84 -54.68 28.32
CA PHE A 20 -3.81 -54.95 27.33
C PHE A 20 -3.17 -53.65 26.81
N ASP A 21 -1.94 -53.50 27.27
CA ASP A 21 -0.73 -52.97 26.67
C ASP A 21 -0.72 -51.78 25.70
N SER A 22 0.24 -50.93 26.03
CA SER A 22 0.72 -49.74 25.38
C SER A 22 1.33 -49.99 23.99
N SER A 23 0.93 -49.19 23.01
CA SER A 23 1.79 -48.50 22.04
C SER A 23 0.99 -48.13 20.79
N HIS A 24 0.41 -46.93 20.78
CA HIS A 24 0.14 -46.23 19.53
C HIS A 24 0.99 -44.96 19.57
N SER A 25 2.06 -44.99 18.77
CA SER A 25 2.96 -43.88 18.55
C SER A 25 2.16 -42.72 17.97
N ASN A 26 2.05 -41.65 18.77
CA ASN A 26 1.63 -40.34 18.32
C ASN A 26 2.68 -39.80 17.34
N ASN A 27 2.51 -40.07 16.05
CA ASN A 27 3.31 -39.42 15.02
C ASN A 27 2.63 -38.11 14.61
N SER A 28 2.76 -37.09 15.47
CA SER A 28 2.49 -35.69 15.10
C SER A 28 3.78 -34.88 15.24
N GLU A 29 4.78 -35.18 14.41
CA GLU A 29 5.82 -34.18 14.12
C GLU A 29 5.17 -33.05 13.32
N ALA A 30 4.76 -31.99 14.02
CA ALA A 30 4.48 -30.71 13.41
C ALA A 30 5.70 -30.30 12.56
N LYS A 31 5.54 -30.33 11.24
CA LYS A 31 6.59 -30.11 10.24
C LYS A 31 7.42 -28.86 10.61
N LYS A 32 8.67 -29.07 11.00
CA LYS A 32 9.59 -28.01 11.47
C LYS A 32 9.73 -26.96 10.36
N ARG A 33 9.24 -25.73 10.60
CA ARG A 33 9.32 -24.64 9.62
C ARG A 33 10.78 -24.17 9.50
N SER A 34 11.30 -24.01 8.29
CA SER A 34 12.63 -23.43 8.08
C SER A 34 12.61 -21.93 8.36
N PRO A 35 13.73 -21.33 8.84
CA PRO A 35 13.81 -19.88 9.04
C PRO A 35 13.46 -19.05 7.81
N GLU A 36 13.84 -19.50 6.62
CA GLU A 36 13.49 -18.87 5.34
C GLU A 36 11.98 -18.84 5.12
N LYS A 37 11.30 -19.96 5.36
CA LYS A 37 9.84 -20.06 5.23
C LYS A 37 9.15 -19.13 6.22
N ILE A 38 9.62 -19.08 7.47
CA ILE A 38 9.07 -18.19 8.49
C ILE A 38 9.29 -16.72 8.10
N PHE A 39 10.48 -16.35 7.62
CA PHE A 39 10.76 -14.99 7.15
C PHE A 39 9.84 -14.57 5.99
N ASN A 40 9.70 -15.44 4.99
CA ASN A 40 8.83 -15.19 3.84
C ASN A 40 7.35 -15.07 4.25
N GLU A 41 6.92 -15.85 5.24
CA GLU A 41 5.55 -15.83 5.75
C GLU A 41 5.22 -14.60 6.61
N LEU A 42 6.16 -14.14 7.44
CA LEU A 42 5.90 -13.17 8.52
C LEU A 42 6.56 -11.80 8.33
N CYS A 43 7.74 -11.75 7.72
CA CYS A 43 8.58 -10.55 7.69
C CYS A 43 8.64 -9.90 6.29
N SER A 44 8.46 -10.69 5.23
CA SER A 44 8.69 -10.24 3.84
C SER A 44 7.76 -9.14 3.34
N SER A 45 6.56 -8.99 3.91
CA SER A 45 5.63 -7.92 3.55
C SER A 45 6.18 -6.54 3.88
N CYS A 46 6.94 -6.43 4.99
CA CYS A 46 7.54 -5.19 5.46
C CYS A 46 9.00 -5.03 4.99
N HIS A 47 9.71 -6.15 4.87
CA HIS A 47 11.15 -6.19 4.60
C HIS A 47 11.53 -6.71 3.20
N GLY A 48 10.56 -6.93 2.31
CA GLY A 48 10.80 -7.56 1.01
C GLY A 48 11.04 -9.08 1.11
N ALA A 49 10.83 -9.79 0.01
CA ALA A 49 11.02 -11.25 -0.06
C ALA A 49 12.48 -11.68 0.04
N SER A 50 13.41 -10.82 -0.37
CA SER A 50 14.83 -10.95 -0.05
C SER A 50 15.12 -10.06 1.16
N VAL A 51 15.92 -10.53 2.13
CA VAL A 51 16.41 -9.72 3.26
C VAL A 51 17.28 -8.50 2.82
N GLN A 52 17.29 -8.17 1.53
CA GLN A 52 18.05 -7.09 0.90
C GLN A 52 17.71 -5.72 1.48
N THR A 53 16.47 -5.53 1.95
CA THR A 53 16.05 -4.33 2.69
C THR A 53 16.88 -4.07 3.95
N PHE A 54 17.62 -5.06 4.45
CA PHE A 54 18.50 -4.93 5.61
C PHE A 54 19.94 -4.54 5.27
N VAL A 55 20.34 -4.57 3.99
CA VAL A 55 21.70 -4.22 3.55
C VAL A 55 21.82 -2.73 3.22
N ASP A 56 20.79 -2.16 2.62
CA ASP A 56 20.79 -0.74 2.20
C ASP A 56 20.21 0.21 3.28
N ARG A 57 19.84 -0.31 4.46
CA ARG A 57 19.27 0.49 5.55
C ARG A 57 20.29 0.73 6.67
N ARG A 58 20.29 1.96 7.19
CA ARG A 58 20.89 2.25 8.50
C ARG A 58 20.08 1.52 9.57
N TRP A 59 20.73 0.59 10.26
CA TRP A 59 20.12 -0.19 11.33
C TRP A 59 19.84 0.69 12.54
N LYS A 60 18.55 0.87 12.85
CA LYS A 60 18.12 1.71 13.98
C LYS A 60 18.27 1.04 15.33
N HIS A 61 18.07 -0.28 15.38
CA HIS A 61 18.04 -1.07 16.63
C HIS A 61 19.15 -2.13 16.66
N GLY A 62 20.25 -1.86 15.96
CA GLY A 62 21.40 -2.75 15.87
C GLY A 62 21.24 -3.87 14.83
N ASN A 63 22.34 -4.55 14.53
CA ASN A 63 22.43 -5.57 13.48
C ASN A 63 23.19 -6.82 13.93
N THR A 64 23.45 -6.97 15.22
CA THR A 64 24.06 -8.19 15.78
C THR A 64 22.98 -9.25 16.07
N ARG A 65 23.41 -10.51 16.24
CA ARG A 65 22.49 -11.62 16.54
C ARG A 65 21.61 -11.36 17.78
N PRO A 66 22.14 -10.91 18.93
CA PRO A 66 21.32 -10.63 20.11
C PRO A 66 20.32 -9.48 19.87
N GLU A 67 20.74 -8.44 19.15
CA GLU A 67 19.87 -7.29 18.82
C GLU A 67 18.75 -7.68 17.85
N LEU A 68 19.03 -8.54 16.87
CA LEU A 68 18.02 -9.10 15.98
C LEU A 68 17.03 -9.99 16.72
N ILE A 69 17.52 -10.86 17.62
CA ILE A 69 16.66 -11.68 18.47
C ILE A 69 15.75 -10.78 19.31
N ALA A 70 16.30 -9.76 19.97
CA ALA A 70 15.53 -8.80 20.76
C ALA A 70 14.49 -8.06 19.90
N THR A 71 14.90 -7.61 18.72
CA THR A 71 14.05 -6.88 17.77
C THR A 71 12.89 -7.75 17.26
N ILE A 72 13.15 -8.99 16.85
CA ILE A 72 12.11 -9.94 16.43
C ILE A 72 11.18 -10.30 17.60
N THR A 73 11.75 -10.51 18.79
CA THR A 73 10.98 -10.89 19.97
C THR A 73 10.05 -9.76 20.40
N ASN A 74 10.55 -8.53 20.49
CA ASN A 74 9.86 -7.44 21.15
C ASN A 74 9.12 -6.51 20.17
N GLY A 75 9.54 -6.45 18.92
CA GLY A 75 9.07 -5.44 17.97
C GLY A 75 9.50 -4.02 18.36
N TRP A 76 9.14 -3.05 17.51
CA TRP A 76 9.44 -1.63 17.68
C TRP A 76 8.27 -0.79 17.11
N ALA A 77 7.46 -0.22 18.00
CA ALA A 77 6.23 0.48 17.61
C ALA A 77 6.48 1.71 16.72
N ASP A 78 7.58 2.42 16.94
CA ASP A 78 7.97 3.61 16.17
C ASP A 78 8.31 3.30 14.70
N THR A 79 8.84 2.11 14.44
CA THR A 79 9.11 1.59 13.08
C THR A 79 7.98 0.73 12.53
N GLY A 80 6.94 0.45 13.32
CA GLY A 80 5.84 -0.43 12.94
C GLY A 80 6.22 -1.91 12.90
N MET A 81 7.33 -2.29 13.56
CA MET A 81 7.76 -3.69 13.62
C MET A 81 6.97 -4.43 14.71
N PRO A 82 6.18 -5.46 14.38
CA PRO A 82 5.41 -6.23 15.35
C PRO A 82 6.30 -7.12 16.22
N SER A 83 5.82 -7.47 17.41
CA SER A 83 6.44 -8.48 18.28
C SER A 83 6.08 -9.89 17.80
N PHE A 84 7.07 -10.78 17.74
CA PHE A 84 6.86 -12.20 17.43
C PHE A 84 7.14 -13.13 18.61
N GLY A 85 7.49 -12.59 19.79
CA GLY A 85 7.86 -13.38 20.96
C GLY A 85 6.77 -14.34 21.46
N GLN A 86 5.50 -14.00 21.24
CA GLN A 86 4.35 -14.86 21.58
C GLN A 86 4.00 -15.85 20.46
N ALA A 87 4.34 -15.51 19.21
CA ALA A 87 3.96 -16.29 18.03
C ALA A 87 5.01 -17.33 17.59
N LEU A 88 6.28 -17.09 17.92
CA LEU A 88 7.39 -17.92 17.51
C LEU A 88 8.12 -18.52 18.70
N LYS A 89 8.54 -19.78 18.57
CA LYS A 89 9.39 -20.41 19.57
C LYS A 89 10.76 -19.74 19.57
N LYS A 90 11.44 -19.71 20.73
CA LYS A 90 12.81 -19.16 20.86
C LYS A 90 13.76 -19.66 19.76
N LYS A 91 13.73 -20.96 19.44
CA LYS A 91 14.56 -21.55 18.36
C LYS A 91 14.20 -21.06 16.96
N GLU A 92 12.93 -20.73 16.70
CA GLU A 92 12.50 -20.14 15.43
C GLU A 92 12.99 -18.69 15.31
N ILE A 93 12.91 -17.90 16.38
CA ILE A 93 13.43 -16.53 16.45
C ILE A 93 14.96 -16.51 16.25
N GLU A 94 15.68 -17.37 16.97
CA GLU A 94 17.13 -17.55 16.82
C GLU A 94 17.48 -17.94 15.38
N GLY A 95 16.76 -18.92 14.82
CA GLY A 95 16.93 -19.34 13.44
C GLY A 95 16.67 -18.23 12.42
N MET A 96 15.69 -17.35 12.66
CA MET A 96 15.44 -16.18 11.81
C MET A 96 16.55 -15.14 11.92
N ALA A 97 17.04 -14.85 13.12
CA ALA A 97 18.18 -13.95 13.29
C ALA A 97 19.42 -14.49 12.55
N ASP A 98 19.68 -15.79 12.66
CA ASP A 98 20.77 -16.46 11.93
C ASP A 98 20.55 -16.42 10.41
N PHE A 99 19.33 -16.64 9.94
CA PHE A 99 18.98 -16.52 8.53
C PHE A 99 19.22 -15.10 8.00
N ILE A 100 18.78 -14.07 8.72
CA ILE A 100 18.97 -12.67 8.33
C ILE A 100 20.46 -12.34 8.25
N LEU A 101 21.24 -12.64 9.30
CA LEU A 101 22.69 -12.42 9.33
C LEU A 101 23.44 -13.17 8.24
N LYS A 102 23.10 -14.45 8.04
CA LYS A 102 23.70 -15.28 6.99
C LYS A 102 23.47 -14.64 5.63
N ASN A 103 22.25 -14.21 5.34
CA ASN A 103 21.95 -13.61 4.04
C ASN A 103 22.58 -12.22 3.87
N ILE A 104 22.68 -11.40 4.93
CA ILE A 104 23.44 -10.14 4.90
C ILE A 104 24.92 -10.39 4.58
N GLY A 105 25.58 -11.30 5.32
CA GLY A 105 26.99 -11.61 5.14
C GLY A 105 27.30 -12.31 3.81
N ASN A 106 26.31 -13.00 3.26
CA ASN A 106 26.39 -13.67 1.97
C ASN A 106 26.20 -12.73 0.77
N MET A 107 25.73 -11.49 0.94
CA MET A 107 25.46 -10.59 -0.21
C MET A 107 26.71 -10.10 -0.96
N GLY A 108 27.92 -10.32 -0.44
CA GLY A 108 29.15 -10.22 -1.26
C GLY A 108 29.31 -11.36 -2.28
N LYS A 109 28.49 -12.42 -2.19
CA LYS A 109 28.52 -13.64 -3.02
C LYS A 109 27.15 -14.04 -3.59
N PHE A 110 26.06 -13.36 -3.24
CA PHE A 110 24.72 -13.62 -3.74
C PHE A 110 24.33 -12.53 -4.72
N ASP A 111 24.67 -12.77 -5.97
CA ASP A 111 24.12 -12.05 -7.10
C ASP A 111 22.67 -12.48 -7.33
N VAL A 112 21.73 -11.82 -6.64
CA VAL A 112 20.28 -11.90 -6.91
C VAL A 112 19.81 -10.78 -7.84
N THR A 113 20.71 -10.19 -8.64
CA THR A 113 20.43 -9.06 -9.56
C THR A 113 19.57 -9.41 -10.78
N LYS A 114 18.96 -10.60 -10.88
CA LYS A 114 17.96 -10.80 -11.93
C LYS A 114 16.58 -10.23 -11.51
N VAL A 115 16.57 -8.96 -11.06
CA VAL A 115 15.59 -8.03 -11.65
C VAL A 115 15.82 -8.22 -13.14
N THR A 116 14.87 -8.86 -13.82
CA THR A 116 14.92 -8.84 -15.27
C THR A 116 14.57 -7.42 -15.62
N HIS A 117 15.58 -6.56 -15.72
CA HIS A 117 15.44 -5.32 -16.46
C HIS A 117 14.99 -5.74 -17.83
N PRO A 118 13.72 -5.48 -18.17
CA PRO A 118 13.25 -5.90 -19.46
C PRO A 118 14.15 -5.25 -20.47
N ARG A 119 14.71 -6.07 -21.35
CA ARG A 119 15.66 -5.55 -22.33
C ARG A 119 14.87 -4.68 -23.29
N PRO A 120 15.41 -3.55 -23.77
CA PRO A 120 14.78 -2.82 -24.86
C PRO A 120 14.44 -3.80 -26.01
N GLY A 121 13.19 -3.79 -26.45
CA GLY A 121 12.68 -4.71 -27.48
C GLY A 121 12.17 -6.07 -26.98
N GLU A 122 12.28 -6.38 -25.69
CA GLU A 122 11.68 -7.58 -25.10
C GLU A 122 10.14 -7.49 -25.18
N THR A 123 9.53 -8.48 -25.82
CA THR A 123 8.09 -8.52 -26.04
C THR A 123 7.41 -9.39 -25.00
N PHE A 124 6.49 -8.77 -24.27
CA PHE A 124 5.60 -9.39 -23.30
C PHE A 124 4.27 -9.73 -23.97
N THR A 125 3.65 -10.81 -23.50
CA THR A 125 2.30 -11.20 -23.91
C THR A 125 1.37 -10.98 -22.74
N SER A 126 0.24 -10.34 -23.00
CA SER A 126 -0.92 -10.26 -22.13
C SER A 126 -2.14 -10.74 -22.91
N GLU A 127 -3.22 -11.09 -22.21
CA GLU A 127 -4.46 -11.44 -22.88
C GLU A 127 -4.95 -10.32 -23.81
N GLY A 128 -5.07 -10.65 -25.09
CA GLY A 128 -5.57 -9.75 -26.13
C GLY A 128 -4.54 -8.78 -26.73
N MET A 129 -3.29 -8.76 -26.25
CA MET A 129 -2.25 -7.91 -26.84
C MET A 129 -0.82 -8.33 -26.50
N LYS A 130 0.13 -7.90 -27.33
CA LYS A 130 1.57 -7.92 -27.01
C LYS A 130 2.07 -6.51 -26.78
N PHE A 131 3.09 -6.36 -25.95
CA PHE A 131 3.70 -5.07 -25.68
C PHE A 131 5.19 -5.21 -25.39
N GLN A 132 5.91 -4.11 -25.53
CA GLN A 132 7.29 -3.96 -25.08
C GLN A 132 7.33 -2.94 -23.95
N ILE A 133 8.48 -2.80 -23.31
CA ILE A 133 8.73 -1.67 -22.45
C ILE A 133 9.95 -0.88 -22.86
N GLU A 134 9.91 0.41 -22.58
CA GLU A 134 10.97 1.36 -22.87
C GLU A 134 11.39 2.09 -21.59
N ARG A 135 12.70 2.19 -21.35
CA ARG A 135 13.22 2.96 -20.21
C ARG A 135 13.00 4.44 -20.46
N VAL A 136 12.32 5.09 -19.52
CA VAL A 136 12.02 6.53 -19.57
C VAL A 136 12.98 7.29 -18.68
N ALA A 137 13.19 6.84 -17.44
CA ALA A 137 14.11 7.44 -16.49
C ALA A 137 14.74 6.36 -15.59
N ASP A 138 15.95 6.62 -15.13
CA ASP A 138 16.69 5.85 -14.13
C ASP A 138 17.45 6.81 -13.20
N GLY A 139 18.27 6.26 -12.29
CA GLY A 139 19.00 7.05 -11.30
C GLY A 139 18.13 7.63 -10.18
N LEU A 140 16.86 7.21 -10.11
CA LEU A 140 15.94 7.54 -9.03
C LEU A 140 16.16 6.58 -7.85
N GLU A 141 15.63 6.90 -6.68
CA GLU A 141 15.72 6.04 -5.50
C GLU A 141 14.38 5.34 -5.24
N SER A 142 13.32 6.11 -5.00
CA SER A 142 11.96 5.61 -4.77
C SER A 142 10.95 6.59 -5.40
N PRO A 143 10.81 6.59 -6.75
CA PRO A 143 9.87 7.47 -7.44
C PRO A 143 8.43 7.17 -7.02
N TRP A 144 7.78 8.13 -6.35
CA TRP A 144 6.53 7.92 -5.62
C TRP A 144 5.29 8.46 -6.34
N GLY A 145 5.37 9.68 -6.86
CA GLY A 145 4.32 10.38 -7.61
C GLY A 145 4.79 10.68 -9.04
N MET A 146 3.86 10.67 -9.99
CA MET A 146 4.11 11.03 -11.39
C MET A 146 2.93 11.88 -11.89
N ALA A 147 3.22 13.02 -12.52
CA ALA A 147 2.20 13.85 -13.15
C ALA A 147 2.70 14.35 -14.52
N PHE A 148 1.81 14.39 -15.51
CA PHE A 148 2.16 14.79 -16.88
C PHE A 148 1.64 16.19 -17.20
N LEU A 149 2.56 17.09 -17.56
CA LEU A 149 2.21 18.42 -18.02
C LEU A 149 1.58 18.37 -19.43
N PRO A 150 0.74 19.36 -19.81
CA PRO A 150 0.15 19.42 -21.16
C PRO A 150 1.16 19.39 -22.32
N GLY A 151 2.42 19.78 -22.08
CA GLY A 151 3.51 19.73 -23.07
C GLY A 151 4.24 18.38 -23.17
N GLY A 152 3.83 17.36 -22.40
CA GLY A 152 4.43 16.02 -22.40
C GLY A 152 5.58 15.83 -21.41
N ASP A 153 6.02 16.91 -20.75
CA ASP A 153 6.96 16.83 -19.64
C ASP A 153 6.34 16.10 -18.44
N MET A 154 7.16 15.37 -17.70
CA MET A 154 6.75 14.58 -16.55
C MET A 154 7.36 15.15 -15.28
N LEU A 155 6.54 15.36 -14.25
CA LEU A 155 6.96 15.64 -12.88
C LEU A 155 7.08 14.31 -12.12
N ILE A 156 8.16 14.16 -11.37
CA ILE A 156 8.46 12.95 -10.60
C ILE A 156 8.84 13.37 -9.19
N THR A 157 8.12 12.89 -8.20
CA THR A 157 8.53 12.99 -6.79
C THR A 157 9.27 11.73 -6.39
N ASP A 158 10.31 11.87 -5.56
CA ASP A 158 11.06 10.77 -4.99
C ASP A 158 10.93 10.80 -3.47
N ARG A 159 10.66 9.64 -2.85
CA ARG A 159 10.42 9.54 -1.41
C ARG A 159 11.58 10.12 -0.57
N ASN A 160 12.80 10.14 -1.11
CA ASN A 160 13.95 10.75 -0.44
C ASN A 160 13.88 12.29 -0.28
N GLY A 161 12.82 12.94 -0.79
CA GLY A 161 12.60 14.38 -0.67
C GLY A 161 13.00 15.18 -1.89
N LYS A 162 13.46 14.52 -2.96
CA LYS A 162 13.79 15.17 -4.24
C LYS A 162 12.60 15.15 -5.18
N MET A 163 12.56 16.13 -6.07
CA MET A 163 11.61 16.18 -7.18
C MET A 163 12.37 16.45 -8.47
N TYR A 164 11.87 15.92 -9.58
CA TYR A 164 12.48 16.04 -10.89
C TYR A 164 11.42 16.43 -11.93
N ARG A 165 11.85 17.20 -12.93
CA ARG A 165 11.13 17.42 -14.17
C ARG A 165 11.89 16.68 -15.27
N ARG A 166 11.22 15.76 -15.95
CA ARG A 166 11.74 15.10 -17.14
C ARG A 166 11.10 15.71 -18.37
N ASN A 167 11.91 16.27 -19.26
CA ASN A 167 11.39 16.81 -20.52
C ASN A 167 11.16 15.72 -21.58
N THR A 168 10.53 16.11 -22.69
CA THR A 168 10.26 15.20 -23.83
C THR A 168 11.53 14.71 -24.53
N SER A 169 12.65 15.45 -24.49
CA SER A 169 13.95 14.99 -25.02
C SER A 169 14.66 13.97 -24.13
N GLY A 170 14.15 13.73 -22.92
CA GLY A 170 14.68 12.73 -21.98
C GLY A 170 15.60 13.26 -20.89
N THR A 171 15.83 14.57 -20.84
CA THR A 171 16.62 15.21 -19.76
C THR A 171 15.84 15.17 -18.46
N LEU A 172 16.44 14.59 -17.42
CA LEU A 172 15.92 14.58 -16.05
C LEU A 172 16.57 15.72 -15.25
N GLN A 173 15.82 16.77 -14.97
CA GLN A 173 16.30 17.96 -14.26
C GLN A 173 15.79 17.96 -12.80
N PRO A 174 16.66 18.18 -11.79
CA PRO A 174 16.23 18.36 -10.41
C PRO A 174 15.42 19.65 -10.26
N MET A 175 14.41 19.63 -9.41
CA MET A 175 13.58 20.80 -9.11
C MET A 175 13.99 21.50 -7.82
N THR A 176 13.81 22.82 -7.79
CA THR A 176 14.01 23.66 -6.60
C THR A 176 12.67 24.12 -6.02
N GLY A 177 12.68 24.60 -4.76
CA GLY A 177 11.46 25.03 -4.07
C GLY A 177 10.58 23.87 -3.58
N VAL A 178 11.08 22.63 -3.58
CA VAL A 178 10.37 21.47 -3.00
C VAL A 178 10.23 21.66 -1.49
N PRO A 179 9.06 21.36 -0.87
CA PRO A 179 8.87 21.48 0.58
C PRO A 179 9.85 20.59 1.35
N ALA A 180 10.25 21.02 2.54
CA ALA A 180 11.05 20.19 3.43
C ALA A 180 10.23 19.00 3.95
N VAL A 181 10.81 17.80 3.91
CA VAL A 181 10.15 16.55 4.29
C VAL A 181 10.99 15.76 5.30
N LEU A 182 10.33 14.91 6.08
CA LEU A 182 11.02 13.86 6.85
C LEU A 182 11.03 12.54 6.08
N ALA A 183 12.10 12.30 5.32
CA ALA A 183 12.27 11.06 4.56
C ALA A 183 12.72 9.88 5.46
N GLU A 184 11.79 9.33 6.24
CA GLU A 184 12.01 8.19 7.12
C GLU A 184 10.90 7.15 7.00
N GLY A 185 11.25 5.86 7.02
CA GLY A 185 10.28 4.77 6.93
C GLY A 185 9.51 4.82 5.61
N GLN A 186 8.20 5.01 5.69
CA GLN A 186 7.30 5.20 4.54
C GLN A 186 7.05 6.68 4.21
N GLY A 187 7.54 7.62 5.04
CA GLY A 187 7.43 9.05 4.84
C GLY A 187 8.47 9.59 3.86
N GLY A 188 8.22 10.78 3.33
CA GLY A 188 9.03 11.44 2.31
C GLY A 188 8.29 12.56 1.59
N LEU A 189 8.80 12.92 0.42
CA LEU A 189 7.99 13.59 -0.60
C LEU A 189 7.18 12.50 -1.32
N LEU A 190 5.87 12.68 -1.36
CA LEU A 190 4.94 11.61 -1.74
C LEU A 190 4.30 11.98 -3.07
N ASP A 191 3.04 12.40 -3.11
CA ASP A 191 2.35 12.57 -4.39
C ASP A 191 2.64 13.89 -5.08
N VAL A 192 2.36 13.91 -6.38
CA VAL A 192 2.21 15.13 -7.17
C VAL A 192 0.95 15.02 -8.00
N GLU A 193 0.09 16.04 -7.95
CA GLU A 193 -1.13 16.10 -8.75
C GLU A 193 -1.28 17.50 -9.37
N LEU A 194 -1.77 17.56 -10.62
CA LEU A 194 -2.00 18.84 -11.29
C LEU A 194 -3.38 19.39 -10.94
N HIS A 195 -3.51 20.72 -10.86
CA HIS A 195 -4.83 21.33 -10.84
C HIS A 195 -5.60 20.98 -12.14
N PRO A 196 -6.93 20.74 -12.10
CA PRO A 196 -7.71 20.44 -13.32
C PRO A 196 -7.61 21.51 -14.42
N GLN A 197 -7.34 22.76 -14.01
CA GLN A 197 -7.09 23.92 -14.87
C GLN A 197 -5.60 24.30 -14.95
N PHE A 198 -4.70 23.31 -14.88
CA PHE A 198 -3.25 23.54 -14.87
C PHE A 198 -2.78 24.40 -16.04
N ALA A 199 -3.33 24.19 -17.24
CA ALA A 199 -2.97 24.96 -18.44
C ALA A 199 -3.21 26.47 -18.30
N GLN A 200 -4.06 26.89 -17.36
CA GLN A 200 -4.37 28.30 -17.09
C GLN A 200 -3.62 28.86 -15.88
N ASN A 201 -3.35 28.03 -14.86
CA ASN A 201 -2.88 28.52 -13.56
C ASN A 201 -1.52 27.96 -13.09
N ASN A 202 -0.96 26.99 -13.80
CA ASN A 202 0.29 26.29 -13.48
C ASN A 202 0.35 25.77 -12.02
N THR A 203 -0.80 25.46 -11.40
CA THR A 203 -0.85 25.03 -10.00
C THR A 203 -0.71 23.52 -9.89
N ILE A 204 0.19 23.06 -9.02
CA ILE A 204 0.34 21.66 -8.63
C ILE A 204 0.13 21.49 -7.13
N TYR A 205 -0.12 20.25 -6.73
CA TYR A 205 -0.29 19.83 -5.35
C TYR A 205 0.76 18.78 -5.02
N LEU A 206 1.37 18.90 -3.85
CA LEU A 206 2.33 17.92 -3.33
C LEU A 206 1.87 17.45 -1.97
N SER A 207 1.81 16.13 -1.79
CA SER A 207 1.67 15.53 -0.47
C SER A 207 3.03 15.09 0.08
N PHE A 208 3.21 15.21 1.38
CA PHE A 208 4.49 14.88 2.02
C PHE A 208 4.31 14.58 3.50
N SER A 209 5.33 13.95 4.08
CA SER A 209 5.43 13.78 5.53
C SER A 209 6.05 15.03 6.17
N LYS A 210 5.19 15.92 6.67
CA LYS A 210 5.57 17.09 7.46
C LYS A 210 6.04 16.66 8.83
N ALA A 211 7.04 17.33 9.37
CA ALA A 211 7.60 17.04 10.69
C ALA A 211 7.60 18.27 11.60
N LYS A 212 7.50 18.01 12.90
CA LYS A 212 7.74 19.00 13.95
C LYS A 212 8.36 18.34 15.17
N THR A 213 9.11 19.13 15.94
CA THR A 213 9.71 18.67 17.20
C THR A 213 8.86 19.17 18.37
N VAL A 214 8.42 18.24 19.22
CA VAL A 214 7.69 18.54 20.47
C VAL A 214 8.39 17.80 21.59
N ASP A 215 8.79 18.51 22.65
CA ASP A 215 9.50 17.94 23.81
C ASP A 215 10.70 17.04 23.43
N GLY A 216 11.49 17.50 22.45
CA GLY A 216 12.66 16.77 21.93
C GLY A 216 12.34 15.55 21.06
N LYS A 217 11.07 15.26 20.76
CA LYS A 217 10.65 14.14 19.90
C LYS A 217 10.21 14.64 18.52
N ILE A 218 10.70 13.99 17.48
CA ILE A 218 10.27 14.25 16.09
C ILE A 218 8.95 13.53 15.83
N LEU A 219 7.88 14.31 15.69
CA LEU A 219 6.57 13.85 15.26
C LEU A 219 6.34 14.23 13.80
N THR A 220 5.48 13.49 13.11
CA THR A 220 5.22 13.69 11.69
C THR A 220 3.78 13.38 11.32
N THR A 221 3.30 14.00 10.24
CA THR A 221 1.95 13.85 9.69
C THR A 221 1.95 13.97 8.17
N THR A 222 0.85 13.57 7.54
CA THR A 222 0.59 13.83 6.12
C THR A 222 0.13 15.28 5.96
N ALA A 223 0.77 16.03 5.06
CA ALA A 223 0.38 17.39 4.71
C ALA A 223 0.30 17.54 3.18
N VAL A 224 -0.42 18.55 2.72
CA VAL A 224 -0.53 18.92 1.30
C VAL A 224 -0.26 20.41 1.14
N VAL A 225 0.65 20.73 0.22
CA VAL A 225 0.86 22.10 -0.26
C VAL A 225 0.38 22.23 -1.70
N ARG A 226 -0.16 23.39 -2.04
CA ARG A 226 -0.28 23.84 -3.43
C ARG A 226 0.85 24.79 -3.76
N ALA A 227 1.36 24.74 -4.98
CA ALA A 227 2.44 25.58 -5.47
C ALA A 227 2.23 25.94 -6.95
N ARG A 228 2.78 27.07 -7.39
CA ARG A 228 2.86 27.42 -8.81
C ARG A 228 4.15 26.84 -9.41
N LEU A 229 4.02 26.09 -10.50
CA LEU A 229 5.15 25.58 -11.27
C LEU A 229 5.71 26.71 -12.16
N ASP A 230 7.01 26.95 -12.05
CA ASP A 230 7.76 27.89 -12.90
C ASP A 230 9.06 27.24 -13.36
N GLY A 231 9.07 26.73 -14.60
CA GLY A 231 10.18 25.95 -15.14
C GLY A 231 10.45 24.68 -14.30
N ALA A 232 11.65 24.59 -13.74
CA ALA A 232 12.06 23.53 -12.80
C ALA A 232 12.09 24.05 -11.35
N SER A 233 11.21 24.98 -11.00
CA SER A 233 11.07 25.53 -9.65
C SER A 233 9.62 25.60 -9.21
N LEU A 234 9.40 25.51 -7.89
CA LEU A 234 8.10 25.70 -7.26
C LEU A 234 8.07 27.02 -6.50
N GLN A 235 7.05 27.82 -6.77
CA GLN A 235 6.84 29.15 -6.18
C GLN A 235 5.49 29.22 -5.46
N ASP A 236 5.28 30.27 -4.68
CA ASP A 236 3.96 30.63 -4.12
C ASP A 236 3.32 29.49 -3.30
N GLN A 237 4.12 28.77 -2.51
CA GLN A 237 3.69 27.62 -1.74
C GLN A 237 2.70 28.00 -0.64
N LYS A 238 1.57 27.29 -0.59
CA LYS A 238 0.56 27.41 0.46
C LYS A 238 0.16 26.02 0.94
N GLU A 239 0.28 25.77 2.25
CA GLU A 239 -0.28 24.57 2.86
C GLU A 239 -1.81 24.66 2.86
N ILE A 240 -2.45 23.62 2.35
CA ILE A 240 -3.91 23.54 2.20
C ILE A 240 -4.54 22.41 3.01
N PHE A 241 -3.72 21.49 3.51
CA PHE A 241 -4.19 20.39 4.35
C PHE A 241 -3.06 19.92 5.28
N GLU A 242 -3.40 19.68 6.54
CA GLU A 242 -2.51 19.14 7.56
C GLU A 242 -3.29 18.11 8.39
N ALA A 243 -2.90 16.84 8.32
CA ALA A 243 -3.55 15.80 9.10
C ALA A 243 -3.16 15.90 10.58
N LEU A 244 -4.12 15.65 11.46
CA LEU A 244 -3.93 15.60 12.91
C LEU A 244 -4.44 14.27 13.50
N PRO A 245 -3.78 13.75 14.56
CA PRO A 245 -2.62 14.31 15.25
C PRO A 245 -1.27 14.02 14.56
N TYR A 246 -0.22 14.72 14.99
CA TYR A 246 1.16 14.38 14.67
C TYR A 246 1.62 13.18 15.51
N LEU A 247 2.33 12.23 14.89
CA LEU A 247 2.72 10.97 15.53
C LEU A 247 4.18 10.61 15.31
N SER A 248 4.74 9.84 16.25
CA SER A 248 6.11 9.33 16.18
C SER A 248 6.27 8.13 15.24
N THR A 249 5.18 7.51 14.78
CA THR A 249 5.24 6.40 13.83
C THR A 249 5.74 6.87 12.46
N ARG A 250 6.44 5.98 11.73
CA ARG A 250 6.99 6.26 10.39
C ARG A 250 6.35 5.43 9.26
N HIS A 251 5.10 5.01 9.47
CA HIS A 251 4.35 4.18 8.53
C HIS A 251 2.90 4.68 8.39
N HIS A 252 2.24 4.21 7.33
CA HIS A 252 0.84 4.42 6.96
C HIS A 252 0.45 5.89 6.77
N TYR A 253 1.20 6.62 5.95
CA TYR A 253 0.87 8.01 5.61
C TYR A 253 -0.29 8.13 4.62
N GLY A 254 -0.58 7.07 3.83
CA GLY A 254 -1.44 7.17 2.66
C GLY A 254 -0.84 8.12 1.63
N SER A 255 -1.40 9.34 1.57
CA SER A 255 -0.92 10.51 0.85
C SER A 255 -1.21 10.58 -0.64
N ARG A 256 -2.08 9.73 -1.19
CA ARG A 256 -2.51 9.87 -2.58
C ARG A 256 -3.44 11.08 -2.74
N LEU A 257 -3.30 11.79 -3.85
CA LEU A 257 -4.10 12.93 -4.28
C LEU A 257 -4.86 12.57 -5.55
N GLU A 258 -6.12 12.96 -5.66
CA GLU A 258 -6.92 12.80 -6.88
C GLU A 258 -7.96 13.93 -6.96
N PHE A 259 -8.06 14.61 -8.09
CA PHE A 259 -9.19 15.52 -8.34
C PHE A 259 -10.42 14.76 -8.85
N GLY A 260 -11.56 14.98 -8.19
CA GLY A 260 -12.85 14.49 -8.68
C GLY A 260 -13.44 15.37 -9.78
N ARG A 261 -14.45 14.84 -10.50
CA ARG A 261 -15.24 15.63 -11.48
C ARG A 261 -16.01 16.78 -10.85
N ASP A 262 -16.23 16.72 -9.55
CA ASP A 262 -16.84 17.76 -8.74
C ASP A 262 -15.89 18.95 -8.47
N GLY A 263 -14.63 18.86 -8.90
CA GLY A 263 -13.63 19.91 -8.72
C GLY A 263 -13.02 19.91 -7.32
N TYR A 264 -13.27 18.90 -6.50
CA TYR A 264 -12.67 18.76 -5.18
C TYR A 264 -11.43 17.87 -5.22
N LEU A 265 -10.49 18.16 -4.32
CA LEU A 265 -9.29 17.36 -4.11
C LEU A 265 -9.58 16.31 -3.04
N TYR A 266 -9.37 15.05 -3.40
CA TYR A 266 -9.44 13.91 -2.49
C TYR A 266 -8.03 13.56 -2.00
N ILE A 267 -7.90 13.30 -0.69
CA ILE A 267 -6.61 13.08 -0.03
C ILE A 267 -6.70 11.82 0.83
N SER A 268 -5.85 10.83 0.59
CA SER A 268 -5.76 9.67 1.49
C SER A 268 -4.85 9.96 2.69
N VAL A 269 -5.30 9.56 3.88
CA VAL A 269 -4.49 9.59 5.10
C VAL A 269 -4.61 8.24 5.80
N GLY A 270 -3.50 7.51 5.92
CA GLY A 270 -3.51 6.21 6.60
C GLY A 270 -3.65 6.32 8.12
N ASP A 271 -3.86 5.19 8.79
CA ASP A 271 -4.14 5.10 10.23
C ASP A 271 -2.91 5.35 11.12
N ARG A 272 -1.73 5.52 10.52
CA ARG A 272 -0.45 5.74 11.23
C ARG A 272 -0.10 4.66 12.26
N GLY A 273 -0.62 3.44 12.09
CA GLY A 273 -0.45 2.31 13.00
C GLY A 273 -1.29 2.38 14.26
N GLN A 274 -2.30 3.26 14.32
CA GLN A 274 -3.06 3.55 15.54
C GLN A 274 -4.36 2.74 15.67
N HIS A 275 -4.43 1.54 15.08
CA HIS A 275 -5.62 0.68 15.18
C HIS A 275 -5.80 0.02 16.56
N PHE A 276 -4.76 -0.04 17.40
CA PHE A 276 -4.83 -0.64 18.74
C PHE A 276 -5.02 0.32 19.94
N PRO A 277 -4.60 1.60 19.93
CA PRO A 277 -5.08 2.56 20.94
C PRO A 277 -6.41 3.18 20.53
N ALA A 278 -7.43 3.05 21.39
CA ALA A 278 -8.78 3.57 21.15
C ALA A 278 -8.82 5.07 20.78
N LEU A 279 -7.89 5.88 21.31
CA LEU A 279 -7.90 7.35 21.19
C LEU A 279 -7.56 7.89 19.80
N GLN A 280 -6.98 7.08 18.92
CA GLN A 280 -6.57 7.48 17.56
C GLN A 280 -7.02 6.47 16.51
N SER A 281 -8.02 5.67 16.85
CA SER A 281 -8.57 4.66 15.97
C SER A 281 -9.08 5.27 14.66
N PRO A 282 -8.93 4.58 13.52
CA PRO A 282 -9.51 4.95 12.23
C PRO A 282 -11.05 5.00 12.24
N GLN A 283 -11.70 4.51 13.30
CA GLN A 283 -13.14 4.63 13.54
C GLN A 283 -13.54 5.96 14.20
N LEU A 284 -12.60 6.67 14.82
CA LEU A 284 -12.89 7.99 15.40
C LEU A 284 -12.94 9.04 14.30
N LEU A 285 -13.99 9.87 14.35
CA LEU A 285 -14.18 11.01 13.45
C LEU A 285 -13.49 12.29 13.96
N SER A 286 -12.90 12.24 15.16
CA SER A 286 -12.18 13.35 15.79
C SER A 286 -10.68 13.40 15.42
N ASN A 287 -10.25 12.63 14.41
CA ASN A 287 -8.89 12.62 13.88
C ASN A 287 -8.91 12.44 12.34
N HIS A 288 -7.75 12.61 11.72
CA HIS A 288 -7.55 12.46 10.28
C HIS A 288 -6.99 11.08 9.87
N GLY A 289 -6.66 10.20 10.82
CA GLY A 289 -6.04 8.91 10.54
C GLY A 289 -7.05 7.90 9.99
N GLY A 290 -6.68 7.19 8.92
CA GLY A 290 -7.48 6.11 8.33
C GLY A 290 -8.72 6.61 7.60
N LYS A 291 -8.56 7.67 6.80
CA LYS A 291 -9.63 8.43 6.15
C LYS A 291 -9.28 8.73 4.70
N ILE A 292 -10.32 8.91 3.89
CA ILE A 292 -10.24 9.75 2.69
C ILE A 292 -10.84 11.11 3.05
N HIS A 293 -10.11 12.18 2.76
CA HIS A 293 -10.57 13.55 2.94
C HIS A 293 -10.97 14.16 1.61
N ARG A 294 -11.89 15.13 1.63
CA ARG A 294 -12.31 15.91 0.47
C ARG A 294 -12.29 17.40 0.82
N VAL A 295 -11.49 18.16 0.09
CA VAL A 295 -11.30 19.61 0.26
C VAL A 295 -11.45 20.33 -1.07
N LYS A 296 -11.66 21.65 -1.06
CA LYS A 296 -11.55 22.47 -2.27
C LYS A 296 -10.10 22.63 -2.69
N ASP A 297 -9.87 23.14 -3.90
CA ASP A 297 -8.54 23.38 -4.46
C ASP A 297 -7.68 24.34 -3.61
N ASP A 298 -8.31 25.17 -2.78
CA ASP A 298 -7.67 26.11 -1.84
C ASP A 298 -7.53 25.58 -0.41
N GLY A 299 -8.00 24.36 -0.14
CA GLY A 299 -8.01 23.70 1.17
C GLY A 299 -9.26 23.96 2.01
N SER A 300 -10.17 24.83 1.59
CA SER A 300 -11.43 25.07 2.31
C SER A 300 -12.34 23.84 2.27
N ILE A 301 -13.26 23.73 3.23
CA ILE A 301 -14.12 22.56 3.37
C ILE A 301 -15.38 22.70 2.48
N PRO A 302 -15.70 21.70 1.63
CA PRO A 302 -16.99 21.64 0.94
C PRO A 302 -18.14 21.57 1.95
N ALA A 303 -19.12 22.46 1.82
CA ALA A 303 -20.25 22.55 2.75
C ALA A 303 -21.12 21.27 2.78
N ASP A 304 -21.05 20.47 1.70
CA ASP A 304 -21.74 19.20 1.59
C ASP A 304 -20.87 18.02 2.07
N ASN A 305 -19.74 18.21 2.75
CA ASN A 305 -19.05 17.09 3.40
C ASN A 305 -19.93 16.46 4.51
N PRO A 306 -19.82 15.14 4.76
CA PRO A 306 -20.76 14.38 5.59
C PRO A 306 -20.75 14.77 7.08
N PHE A 307 -19.71 15.46 7.54
CA PHE A 307 -19.53 15.80 8.96
C PHE A 307 -19.38 17.30 9.25
N VAL A 308 -19.68 18.16 8.27
CA VAL A 308 -19.67 19.63 8.45
C VAL A 308 -20.65 20.05 9.54
N GLY A 309 -20.23 20.97 10.41
CA GLY A 309 -21.05 21.51 11.49
C GLY A 309 -21.35 20.54 12.64
N GLN A 310 -20.74 19.34 12.64
CA GLN A 310 -20.93 18.35 13.69
C GLN A 310 -19.81 18.43 14.72
N ALA A 311 -20.14 18.82 15.94
CA ALA A 311 -19.18 19.02 17.02
C ALA A 311 -18.28 17.79 17.23
N GLY A 312 -16.97 18.04 17.32
CA GLY A 312 -15.96 17.01 17.58
C GLY A 312 -15.60 16.12 16.39
N LYS A 313 -16.13 16.38 15.19
CA LYS A 313 -15.81 15.64 13.97
C LYS A 313 -14.95 16.49 13.02
N MET A 314 -14.04 15.84 12.30
CA MET A 314 -13.24 16.49 11.27
C MET A 314 -14.08 16.67 10.02
N GLU A 315 -14.35 17.92 9.66
CA GLU A 315 -15.27 18.27 8.56
C GLU A 315 -14.74 17.89 7.18
N SER A 316 -13.42 17.67 7.05
CA SER A 316 -12.78 17.25 5.80
C SER A 316 -13.02 15.77 5.46
N ILE A 317 -13.49 14.94 6.41
CA ILE A 317 -13.66 13.50 6.18
C ILE A 317 -14.72 13.27 5.10
N PHE A 318 -14.36 12.48 4.09
CA PHE A 318 -15.26 11.98 3.06
C PHE A 318 -15.67 10.52 3.36
N SER A 319 -14.72 9.65 3.67
CA SER A 319 -14.96 8.27 4.14
C SER A 319 -13.95 7.90 5.22
N TYR A 320 -14.25 6.85 5.99
CA TYR A 320 -13.43 6.44 7.14
C TYR A 320 -13.36 4.93 7.33
N GLY A 321 -12.57 4.48 8.32
CA GLY A 321 -12.36 3.06 8.55
C GLY A 321 -11.41 2.44 7.53
N HIS A 322 -10.40 3.20 7.09
CA HIS A 322 -9.31 2.73 6.23
C HIS A 322 -8.04 2.46 7.05
N ARG A 323 -7.20 1.54 6.61
CA ARG A 323 -5.88 1.23 7.17
C ARG A 323 -4.79 2.09 6.54
N ASN A 324 -4.49 1.88 5.26
CA ASN A 324 -3.40 2.59 4.58
C ASN A 324 -3.67 2.65 3.08
N ALA A 325 -4.57 3.54 2.67
CA ALA A 325 -4.90 3.76 1.26
C ALA A 325 -3.73 4.37 0.49
N GLN A 326 -3.14 3.59 -0.43
CA GLN A 326 -1.91 3.92 -1.16
C GLN A 326 -2.18 4.40 -2.58
N GLY A 327 -3.18 3.82 -3.25
CA GLY A 327 -3.63 4.23 -4.57
C GLY A 327 -5.06 4.75 -4.54
N MET A 328 -5.32 5.72 -5.42
CA MET A 328 -6.59 6.40 -5.62
C MET A 328 -6.61 6.77 -7.10
N ALA A 329 -7.76 6.59 -7.75
CA ALA A 329 -7.96 6.99 -9.12
C ALA A 329 -9.45 7.22 -9.36
N MET A 330 -9.79 8.25 -10.12
CA MET A 330 -11.16 8.49 -10.51
C MET A 330 -11.56 7.56 -11.66
N HIS A 331 -12.66 6.84 -11.48
CA HIS A 331 -13.21 5.96 -12.50
C HIS A 331 -13.64 6.78 -13.74
N PRO A 332 -13.13 6.48 -14.94
CA PRO A 332 -13.22 7.37 -16.10
C PRO A 332 -14.63 7.49 -16.69
N VAL A 333 -15.57 6.60 -16.35
CA VAL A 333 -16.98 6.67 -16.78
C VAL A 333 -17.88 7.23 -15.68
N THR A 334 -17.92 6.61 -14.51
CA THR A 334 -18.79 7.01 -13.40
C THR A 334 -18.33 8.26 -12.65
N GLY A 335 -17.03 8.58 -12.67
CA GLY A 335 -16.46 9.66 -11.87
C GLY A 335 -16.30 9.32 -10.38
N GLU A 336 -16.54 8.07 -9.99
CA GLU A 336 -16.36 7.63 -8.60
C GLU A 336 -14.88 7.52 -8.25
N ILE A 337 -14.54 7.84 -7.00
CA ILE A 337 -13.19 7.70 -6.48
C ILE A 337 -12.97 6.25 -6.04
N TRP A 338 -12.13 5.54 -6.77
CA TRP A 338 -11.70 4.21 -6.37
C TRP A 338 -10.41 4.33 -5.58
N THR A 339 -10.23 3.43 -4.63
CA THR A 339 -9.07 3.37 -3.76
C THR A 339 -8.62 1.93 -3.63
N HIS A 340 -7.35 1.70 -3.36
CA HIS A 340 -6.92 0.47 -2.71
C HIS A 340 -6.10 0.79 -1.47
N GLU A 341 -6.01 -0.21 -0.60
CA GLU A 341 -5.27 -0.08 0.64
C GLU A 341 -4.53 -1.36 1.03
N HIS A 342 -3.46 -1.17 1.82
CA HIS A 342 -2.73 -2.28 2.41
C HIS A 342 -3.49 -2.84 3.61
N GLY A 343 -3.78 -4.13 3.59
CA GLY A 343 -4.14 -4.90 4.76
C GLY A 343 -2.94 -5.18 5.67
N PRO A 344 -3.15 -5.87 6.80
CA PRO A 344 -2.07 -6.35 7.66
C PRO A 344 -1.33 -7.53 6.99
N ARG A 345 -1.38 -8.74 7.54
CA ARG A 345 -0.88 -9.94 6.86
C ARG A 345 -2.00 -10.53 6.01
N GLY A 346 -2.08 -10.09 4.76
CA GLY A 346 -3.25 -10.32 3.91
C GLY A 346 -4.30 -9.23 4.07
N GLY A 347 -5.36 -9.32 3.26
CA GLY A 347 -6.48 -8.38 3.30
C GLY A 347 -6.17 -7.02 2.69
N ASP A 348 -5.33 -6.96 1.66
CA ASP A 348 -5.32 -5.76 0.80
C ASP A 348 -6.65 -5.69 0.06
N GLU A 349 -7.13 -4.48 -0.26
CA GLU A 349 -8.50 -4.27 -0.76
C GLU A 349 -8.57 -3.27 -1.90
N ILE A 350 -9.51 -3.45 -2.84
CA ILE A 350 -10.01 -2.42 -3.76
C ILE A 350 -11.40 -1.98 -3.28
N ASN A 351 -11.59 -0.67 -3.14
CA ASN A 351 -12.77 -0.02 -2.57
C ASN A 351 -13.30 1.10 -3.48
N ILE A 352 -14.60 1.38 -3.43
CA ILE A 352 -15.19 2.62 -4.01
C ILE A 352 -15.48 3.56 -2.86
N SER A 353 -14.65 4.60 -2.69
CA SER A 353 -14.83 5.58 -1.63
C SER A 353 -16.06 6.44 -1.91
N ARG A 354 -17.01 6.46 -0.98
CA ARG A 354 -18.22 7.30 -1.07
C ARG A 354 -18.49 8.03 0.25
N LYS A 355 -19.21 9.14 0.12
CA LYS A 355 -19.53 10.08 1.18
C LYS A 355 -20.15 9.39 2.41
N GLY A 356 -19.50 9.54 3.56
CA GLY A 356 -19.95 9.10 4.88
C GLY A 356 -19.77 7.61 5.17
N LEU A 357 -19.26 6.82 4.21
CA LEU A 357 -19.17 5.38 4.37
C LEU A 357 -18.00 4.96 5.26
N ASN A 358 -18.18 3.82 5.94
CA ASN A 358 -17.22 3.21 6.86
C ASN A 358 -16.70 1.89 6.28
N PHE A 359 -15.42 1.82 5.96
CA PHE A 359 -14.75 0.63 5.41
C PHE A 359 -14.29 -0.35 6.48
N GLY A 360 -14.58 -0.05 7.74
CA GLY A 360 -14.62 -1.03 8.80
C GLY A 360 -13.27 -1.42 9.40
N TRP A 361 -12.11 -0.98 8.89
CA TRP A 361 -10.84 -1.22 9.57
C TRP A 361 -10.83 -0.55 10.98
N PRO A 362 -10.38 -1.23 12.06
CA PRO A 362 -9.98 -2.64 12.16
C PRO A 362 -11.10 -3.60 12.65
N LEU A 363 -12.36 -3.14 12.69
CA LEU A 363 -13.52 -3.92 13.13
C LEU A 363 -13.74 -5.16 12.26
N ILE A 364 -13.53 -5.02 10.95
CA ILE A 364 -13.50 -6.11 9.98
C ILE A 364 -12.16 -6.11 9.24
N SER A 365 -11.70 -7.28 8.82
CA SER A 365 -10.49 -7.44 8.01
C SER A 365 -10.44 -8.85 7.43
N TYR A 366 -9.99 -8.99 6.18
CA TYR A 366 -9.63 -10.27 5.59
C TYR A 366 -8.21 -10.72 5.96
N GLY A 367 -7.40 -9.82 6.51
CA GLY A 367 -6.06 -10.08 6.99
C GLY A 367 -5.99 -10.40 8.49
N ILE A 368 -4.88 -11.01 8.89
CA ILE A 368 -4.57 -11.33 10.29
C ILE A 368 -3.43 -10.46 10.81
N ASN A 369 -3.14 -10.51 12.12
CA ASN A 369 -1.95 -9.89 12.67
C ASN A 369 -0.69 -10.50 12.05
N TYR A 370 0.37 -9.72 11.94
CA TYR A 370 1.63 -10.20 11.37
C TYR A 370 2.23 -11.38 12.14
N ASP A 371 2.00 -11.43 13.46
CA ASP A 371 2.39 -12.55 14.32
C ASP A 371 1.55 -13.83 14.09
N GLY A 372 0.52 -13.76 13.24
CA GLY A 372 -0.34 -14.89 12.89
C GLY A 372 -1.56 -15.04 13.80
N THR A 373 -1.73 -14.20 14.82
CA THR A 373 -2.95 -14.17 15.62
C THR A 373 -4.12 -13.53 14.86
N ILE A 374 -5.34 -13.86 15.26
CA ILE A 374 -6.55 -13.25 14.69
C ILE A 374 -6.58 -11.77 15.07
N LEU A 375 -6.70 -10.89 14.08
CA LEU A 375 -6.91 -9.46 14.31
C LEU A 375 -8.35 -9.19 14.77
N THR A 376 -9.31 -9.69 13.99
CA THR A 376 -10.74 -9.64 14.26
C THR A 376 -11.36 -10.94 13.71
N PRO A 377 -12.36 -11.53 14.38
CA PRO A 377 -13.06 -12.70 13.86
C PRO A 377 -14.04 -12.35 12.73
N LYS A 378 -14.23 -11.06 12.40
CA LYS A 378 -15.23 -10.59 11.43
C LYS A 378 -14.57 -10.16 10.12
N THR A 379 -15.14 -10.61 9.01
CA THR A 379 -14.82 -10.11 7.65
C THR A 379 -15.90 -9.18 7.11
N ALA A 380 -17.08 -9.15 7.76
CA ALA A 380 -18.19 -8.27 7.45
C ALA A 380 -18.97 -7.94 8.74
N ASP A 381 -19.64 -6.79 8.77
CA ASP A 381 -20.57 -6.42 9.84
C ASP A 381 -21.60 -5.40 9.32
N ALA A 382 -22.71 -5.26 10.03
CA ALA A 382 -23.76 -4.33 9.65
C ALA A 382 -23.26 -2.87 9.67
N GLY A 383 -23.54 -2.13 8.59
CA GLY A 383 -23.14 -0.73 8.44
C GLY A 383 -21.66 -0.52 8.08
N LEU A 384 -20.94 -1.59 7.74
CA LEU A 384 -19.57 -1.53 7.23
C LEU A 384 -19.55 -1.95 5.75
N GLU A 385 -18.84 -1.18 4.94
CA GLU A 385 -18.68 -1.46 3.52
C GLU A 385 -17.78 -2.66 3.26
N GLN A 386 -17.97 -3.29 2.11
CA GLN A 386 -17.17 -4.41 1.65
C GLN A 386 -16.35 -3.99 0.43
N PRO A 387 -15.12 -4.55 0.28
CA PRO A 387 -14.31 -4.27 -0.88
C PRO A 387 -14.88 -4.96 -2.13
N LEU A 388 -14.58 -4.40 -3.28
CA LEU A 388 -14.88 -5.02 -4.57
C LEU A 388 -14.00 -6.25 -4.83
N HIS A 389 -12.79 -6.25 -4.26
CA HIS A 389 -11.80 -7.32 -4.35
C HIS A 389 -10.83 -7.23 -3.19
N TYR A 390 -10.29 -8.36 -2.76
CA TYR A 390 -9.26 -8.41 -1.73
C TYR A 390 -8.20 -9.48 -2.02
N TRP A 391 -6.99 -9.29 -1.49
CA TRP A 391 -5.89 -10.24 -1.65
C TRP A 391 -5.47 -10.90 -0.34
N VAL A 392 -5.47 -12.23 -0.34
CA VAL A 392 -4.84 -13.06 0.68
C VAL A 392 -3.98 -14.11 -0.06
N PRO A 393 -2.64 -14.00 -0.04
CA PRO A 393 -1.82 -13.05 0.73
C PRO A 393 -1.82 -11.62 0.18
N SER A 394 -1.45 -10.66 1.03
CA SER A 394 -1.25 -9.24 0.65
C SER A 394 -0.14 -9.12 -0.39
N ILE A 395 -0.43 -8.40 -1.47
CA ILE A 395 0.48 -8.07 -2.57
C ILE A 395 1.22 -6.74 -2.32
N GLY A 396 0.79 -5.97 -1.32
CA GLY A 396 1.29 -4.62 -1.06
C GLY A 396 1.03 -3.69 -2.26
N PRO A 397 -0.24 -3.46 -2.64
CA PRO A 397 -0.59 -2.70 -3.83
C PRO A 397 -0.07 -1.26 -3.74
N SER A 398 0.30 -0.64 -4.85
CA SER A 398 0.85 0.73 -4.90
C SER A 398 0.14 1.58 -5.94
N GLY A 399 0.69 2.70 -6.44
CA GLY A 399 -0.01 3.56 -7.40
C GLY A 399 -0.78 2.80 -8.48
N MET A 400 -1.98 3.29 -8.78
CA MET A 400 -2.94 2.64 -9.65
C MET A 400 -3.54 3.63 -10.64
N THR A 401 -3.97 3.14 -11.79
CA THR A 401 -4.66 3.95 -12.80
C THR A 401 -5.68 3.11 -13.55
N PHE A 402 -6.72 3.75 -14.07
CA PHE A 402 -7.61 3.14 -15.04
C PHE A 402 -7.00 3.24 -16.43
N VAL A 403 -7.07 2.16 -17.19
CA VAL A 403 -6.69 2.18 -18.60
C VAL A 403 -7.78 2.87 -19.42
N LYS A 404 -7.43 4.01 -19.99
CA LYS A 404 -8.30 4.91 -20.76
C LYS A 404 -7.92 4.88 -22.26
N GLY A 405 -8.80 5.39 -23.11
CA GLY A 405 -8.53 5.51 -24.55
C GLY A 405 -8.37 4.16 -25.28
N ASP A 406 -7.85 4.22 -26.51
CA ASP A 406 -7.83 3.09 -27.44
C ASP A 406 -6.42 2.55 -27.71
N ARG A 407 -5.38 3.09 -27.05
CA ARG A 407 -4.00 2.60 -27.21
C ARG A 407 -3.83 1.17 -26.69
N TYR A 408 -4.60 0.79 -25.68
CA TYR A 408 -4.62 -0.54 -25.08
C TYR A 408 -6.04 -1.14 -25.14
N PRO A 409 -6.55 -1.50 -26.33
CA PRO A 409 -7.96 -1.84 -26.50
C PRO A 409 -8.37 -3.05 -25.67
N ALA A 410 -7.49 -4.04 -25.51
CA ALA A 410 -7.73 -5.24 -24.70
C ALA A 410 -7.74 -4.97 -23.17
N TRP A 411 -7.24 -3.82 -22.74
CA TRP A 411 -7.15 -3.44 -21.33
C TRP A 411 -8.12 -2.30 -20.96
N LYS A 412 -8.89 -1.79 -21.92
CA LYS A 412 -9.72 -0.59 -21.72
C LYS A 412 -10.73 -0.80 -20.59
N GLY A 413 -10.68 0.09 -19.59
CA GLY A 413 -11.53 0.02 -18.39
C GLY A 413 -10.95 -0.83 -17.25
N ASP A 414 -9.87 -1.57 -17.47
CA ASP A 414 -9.19 -2.31 -16.42
C ASP A 414 -8.42 -1.36 -15.49
N ILE A 415 -8.13 -1.87 -14.30
CA ILE A 415 -7.25 -1.20 -13.34
C ILE A 415 -5.87 -1.83 -13.45
N LEU A 416 -4.86 -0.97 -13.59
CA LEU A 416 -3.47 -1.35 -13.41
C LEU A 416 -2.99 -0.83 -12.06
N LEU A 417 -2.33 -1.68 -11.28
CA LEU A 417 -1.74 -1.31 -10.00
C LEU A 417 -0.43 -2.06 -9.75
N GLY A 418 0.50 -1.42 -9.06
CA GLY A 418 1.77 -2.05 -8.73
C GLY A 418 1.68 -3.02 -7.56
N SER A 419 2.53 -4.05 -7.56
CA SER A 419 2.78 -4.93 -6.41
C SER A 419 4.16 -4.69 -5.84
N LEU A 420 4.23 -4.04 -4.67
CA LEU A 420 5.49 -3.80 -3.97
C LEU A 420 6.09 -5.11 -3.47
N ARG A 421 5.25 -6.02 -2.95
CA ARG A 421 5.74 -7.24 -2.32
C ARG A 421 6.27 -8.24 -3.34
N PHE A 422 5.52 -8.43 -4.43
CA PHE A 422 5.82 -9.47 -5.41
C PHE A 422 6.46 -8.95 -6.70
N GLN A 423 6.72 -7.64 -6.79
CA GLN A 423 7.53 -7.01 -7.84
C GLN A 423 6.96 -7.24 -9.24
N TYR A 424 5.66 -7.02 -9.40
CA TYR A 424 4.96 -7.14 -10.67
C TYR A 424 3.93 -6.01 -10.83
N LEU A 425 3.44 -5.85 -12.06
CA LEU A 425 2.26 -5.04 -12.36
C LEU A 425 1.03 -5.94 -12.37
N SER A 426 -0.01 -5.59 -11.62
CA SER A 426 -1.29 -6.30 -11.59
C SER A 426 -2.27 -5.62 -12.54
N ARG A 427 -2.91 -6.39 -13.43
CA ARG A 427 -4.08 -5.96 -14.21
C ARG A 427 -5.32 -6.60 -13.65
N CYS A 428 -6.18 -5.81 -13.02
CA CYS A 428 -7.45 -6.23 -12.47
C CYS A 428 -8.58 -5.89 -13.45
N VAL A 429 -9.28 -6.93 -13.89
CA VAL A 429 -10.41 -6.81 -14.83
C VAL A 429 -11.70 -6.71 -14.04
N PHE A 430 -12.48 -5.66 -14.33
CA PHE A 430 -13.82 -5.46 -13.77
C PHE A 430 -14.87 -5.49 -14.88
N LYS A 431 -16.01 -6.10 -14.60
CA LYS A 431 -17.18 -6.10 -15.48
C LYS A 431 -18.42 -5.83 -14.65
N ASP A 432 -19.23 -4.86 -15.08
CA ASP A 432 -20.46 -4.46 -14.39
C ASP A 432 -20.22 -4.15 -12.89
N GLY A 433 -19.10 -3.49 -12.59
CA GLY A 433 -18.69 -3.15 -11.21
C GLY A 433 -18.18 -4.32 -10.37
N LYS A 434 -18.01 -5.52 -10.94
CA LYS A 434 -17.57 -6.73 -10.25
C LYS A 434 -16.19 -7.19 -10.72
N PHE A 435 -15.32 -7.54 -9.78
CA PHE A 435 -14.04 -8.15 -10.08
C PHE A 435 -14.22 -9.46 -10.85
N GLN A 436 -13.45 -9.65 -11.91
CA GLN A 436 -13.48 -10.84 -12.73
C GLN A 436 -12.22 -11.67 -12.56
N LYS A 437 -11.05 -11.02 -12.71
CA LYS A 437 -9.75 -11.69 -12.63
C LYS A 437 -8.61 -10.69 -12.46
N GLU A 438 -7.48 -11.24 -12.05
CA GLU A 438 -6.17 -10.59 -12.03
C GLU A 438 -5.26 -11.28 -13.06
N GLU A 439 -4.57 -10.49 -13.87
CA GLU A 439 -3.45 -10.93 -14.69
C GLU A 439 -2.15 -10.30 -14.18
N ILE A 440 -1.13 -11.14 -13.97
CA ILE A 440 0.18 -10.69 -13.52
C ILE A 440 1.05 -10.32 -14.73
N LEU A 441 1.43 -9.05 -14.82
CA LEU A 441 2.27 -8.48 -15.85
C LEU A 441 3.66 -8.10 -15.29
N LEU A 442 4.69 -8.08 -16.15
CA LEU A 442 6.00 -7.52 -15.81
C LEU A 442 6.60 -8.07 -14.50
N GLN A 443 6.59 -9.40 -14.31
CA GLN A 443 7.16 -10.01 -13.11
C GLN A 443 8.65 -9.70 -12.98
N LYS A 444 9.10 -9.44 -11.74
CA LYS A 444 10.51 -9.15 -11.38
C LYS A 444 11.07 -7.89 -12.06
N ILE A 445 10.21 -6.92 -12.37
CA ILE A 445 10.63 -5.62 -12.91
C ILE A 445 11.23 -4.69 -11.83
N GLY A 446 11.07 -5.05 -10.56
CA GLY A 446 11.36 -4.21 -9.39
C GLY A 446 10.09 -4.01 -8.56
N ARG A 447 10.20 -3.41 -7.38
CA ARG A 447 9.03 -3.13 -6.54
C ARG A 447 8.23 -2.00 -7.18
N VAL A 448 7.14 -2.34 -7.87
CA VAL A 448 6.33 -1.34 -8.56
C VAL A 448 5.71 -0.40 -7.51
N ARG A 449 5.95 0.90 -7.66
CA ARG A 449 5.55 1.97 -6.73
C ARG A 449 4.44 2.84 -7.30
N ASN A 450 4.49 3.16 -8.58
CA ASN A 450 3.47 3.99 -9.22
C ASN A 450 3.18 3.50 -10.64
N VAL A 451 1.94 3.68 -11.08
CA VAL A 451 1.46 3.38 -12.41
C VAL A 451 0.57 4.54 -12.81
N GLU A 452 0.92 5.25 -13.88
CA GLU A 452 0.16 6.41 -14.35
C GLU A 452 -0.03 6.34 -15.87
N MET A 453 -1.17 6.87 -16.33
CA MET A 453 -1.45 6.99 -17.75
C MET A 453 -1.29 8.43 -18.22
N SER A 454 -0.38 8.64 -19.16
CA SER A 454 -0.10 9.96 -19.73
C SER A 454 -1.23 10.45 -20.66
N PRO A 455 -1.31 11.76 -20.92
CA PRO A 455 -2.27 12.34 -21.86
C PRO A 455 -2.16 11.82 -23.31
N ASP A 456 -0.96 11.41 -23.75
CA ASP A 456 -0.76 10.75 -25.06
C ASP A 456 -1.22 9.27 -25.07
N GLY A 457 -1.77 8.81 -23.94
CA GLY A 457 -2.39 7.52 -23.79
C GLY A 457 -1.41 6.37 -23.58
N TYR A 458 -0.16 6.62 -23.19
CA TYR A 458 0.77 5.58 -22.78
C TYR A 458 0.70 5.31 -21.26
N ILE A 459 1.04 4.10 -20.85
CA ILE A 459 1.13 3.72 -19.44
C ILE A 459 2.59 3.74 -19.00
N TYR A 460 2.85 4.36 -17.86
CA TYR A 460 4.16 4.48 -17.23
C TYR A 460 4.17 3.76 -15.90
N VAL A 461 5.23 3.01 -15.63
CA VAL A 461 5.41 2.17 -14.45
C VAL A 461 6.70 2.56 -13.75
N ALA A 462 6.58 3.06 -12.52
CA ALA A 462 7.69 3.41 -11.66
C ALA A 462 8.01 2.28 -10.67
N THR A 463 9.29 1.96 -10.50
CA THR A 463 9.78 0.95 -9.56
C THR A 463 10.71 1.56 -8.53
N GLU A 464 10.79 0.97 -7.33
CA GLU A 464 11.90 1.16 -6.38
C GLU A 464 12.75 -0.13 -6.33
N GLN A 465 14.05 0.03 -6.02
CA GLN A 465 15.02 -1.08 -5.95
C GLN A 465 15.09 -1.93 -7.25
N PRO A 466 15.52 -1.34 -8.39
CA PRO A 466 16.05 0.02 -8.53
C PRO A 466 15.00 1.07 -8.89
N GLY A 467 15.31 2.34 -8.60
CA GLY A 467 14.48 3.49 -8.93
C GLY A 467 14.49 3.78 -10.43
N MET A 468 13.41 3.42 -11.12
CA MET A 468 13.29 3.54 -12.57
C MET A 468 11.85 3.86 -12.98
N ILE A 469 11.68 4.41 -14.17
CA ILE A 469 10.37 4.59 -14.82
C ILE A 469 10.45 3.95 -16.20
N ASN A 470 9.50 3.08 -16.51
CA ASN A 470 9.36 2.44 -17.81
C ASN A 470 8.02 2.79 -18.45
N ARG A 471 7.97 2.90 -19.77
CA ARG A 471 6.76 3.06 -20.57
C ARG A 471 6.36 1.72 -21.19
N ILE A 472 5.08 1.36 -21.16
CA ILE A 472 4.53 0.18 -21.83
C ILE A 472 4.13 0.56 -23.26
N VAL A 473 4.64 -0.12 -24.27
CA VAL A 473 4.37 0.18 -25.69
C VAL A 473 3.67 -1.00 -26.35
N PRO A 474 2.41 -0.89 -26.81
CA PRO A 474 1.75 -1.96 -27.56
C PRO A 474 2.54 -2.31 -28.83
N VAL A 475 2.61 -3.60 -29.13
CA VAL A 475 3.19 -4.11 -30.39
C VAL A 475 2.02 -4.38 -31.33
N VAL A 476 2.04 -3.76 -32.51
CA VAL A 476 1.08 -4.09 -33.57
C VAL A 476 1.39 -5.50 -34.05
N VAL A 477 0.47 -6.44 -33.82
CA VAL A 477 0.54 -7.76 -34.43
C VAL A 477 -0.05 -7.61 -35.83
N ASN A 478 0.82 -7.55 -36.84
CA ASN A 478 0.41 -7.61 -38.24
C ASN A 478 -0.20 -8.96 -38.59
#